data_AF-A0A8J5QPH8-F1
#
_entry.id   AF-A0A8J5QPH8-F1
#
_cell.length_a   1.000
_cell.length_b   1.000
_cell.length_c   1.000
_cell.angle_alpha   90.00
_cell.angle_beta   90.00
_cell.angle_gamma   90.00
#
_symmetry.space_group_name_H-M   'P 1'
#
loop_
_entity.id
_entity.type
_entity.pdbx_description
1 polymer ?
#
loop_
_entity_poly.entity_id
_entity_poly.type
_entity_poly.pdbx_seq_one_letter_code
_entity_poly.pdbx_strand_id
1 'polypeptide(L)'
;MTLATQFAETTHRSATQAELRKRVLHLYRRYIRNAKTFSDLYELDMPVSNIKTKIRQEFERQRFVTNLDVGNVLYMKGQMEFQEIINFWKQQCHVMRYFDEQNSYNVVDKNDFVKNFLRGN
;
A
#
# COMPACT_ATOMS: atom_id res chain seq x y z
N MET A 1 10.09 -29.60 -10.69
CA MET A 1 8.85 -28.82 -10.75
C MET A 1 9.00 -27.60 -9.86
N THR A 2 8.77 -26.39 -10.39
CA THR A 2 8.89 -25.15 -9.61
C THR A 2 7.61 -24.90 -8.81
N LEU A 3 7.69 -24.97 -7.49
CA LEU A 3 6.58 -24.68 -6.58
C LEU A 3 6.42 -23.17 -6.39
N ALA A 4 5.20 -22.73 -6.10
CA ALA A 4 4.92 -21.32 -5.82
C ALA A 4 5.46 -20.90 -4.46
N THR A 5 5.78 -19.62 -4.33
CA THR A 5 6.24 -19.00 -3.08
C THR A 5 5.09 -18.81 -2.08
N GLN A 6 5.44 -18.62 -0.81
CA GLN A 6 4.46 -18.40 0.25
C GLN A 6 3.58 -17.17 -0.04
N PHE A 7 2.26 -17.31 0.16
CA PHE A 7 1.24 -16.29 -0.15
C PHE A 7 1.10 -15.90 -1.63
N ALA A 8 1.66 -16.69 -2.56
CA ALA A 8 1.42 -16.48 -3.99
C ALA A 8 -0.07 -16.65 -4.33
N GLU A 9 -0.57 -15.80 -5.23
CA GLU A 9 -1.91 -15.92 -5.81
C GLU A 9 -1.75 -16.04 -7.33
N THR A 10 -2.46 -16.97 -7.95
CA THR A 10 -2.49 -17.08 -9.40
C THR A 10 -3.15 -15.84 -9.99
N THR A 11 -2.58 -15.30 -11.07
CA THR A 11 -3.13 -14.14 -11.77
C THR A 11 -4.50 -14.49 -12.34
N HIS A 12 -5.53 -13.81 -11.83
CA HIS A 12 -6.90 -13.99 -12.29
C HIS A 12 -7.55 -12.64 -12.50
N ARG A 13 -8.18 -12.44 -13.67
CA ARG A 13 -8.94 -11.24 -14.02
C ARG A 13 -10.39 -11.41 -13.58
N SER A 14 -10.85 -10.56 -12.68
CA SER A 14 -12.25 -10.53 -12.28
C SER A 14 -13.11 -9.95 -13.42
N ALA A 15 -14.23 -10.61 -13.70
CA ALA A 15 -15.12 -10.25 -14.81
C ALA A 15 -16.16 -9.19 -14.40
N THR A 16 -16.40 -9.02 -13.10
CA THR A 16 -17.37 -8.06 -12.57
C THR A 16 -16.78 -7.24 -11.43
N GLN A 17 -17.29 -6.01 -11.26
CA GLN A 17 -16.88 -5.13 -10.17
C GLN A 17 -17.22 -5.71 -8.79
N ALA A 18 -18.32 -6.46 -8.68
CA ALA A 18 -18.75 -7.09 -7.44
C ALA A 18 -17.77 -8.18 -6.99
N GLU A 19 -17.24 -8.97 -7.93
CA GLU A 19 -16.22 -9.98 -7.67
C GLU A 19 -14.90 -9.31 -7.25
N LEU A 20 -14.45 -8.30 -8.01
CA LEU A 20 -13.25 -7.55 -7.69
C LEU A 20 -13.34 -6.91 -6.29
N ARG A 21 -14.49 -6.30 -5.94
CA ARG A 21 -14.72 -5.72 -4.62
C ARG A 21 -14.55 -6.74 -3.49
N LYS A 22 -15.05 -7.97 -3.66
CA LYS A 22 -14.88 -9.03 -2.65
C LYS A 22 -13.39 -9.37 -2.46
N ARG A 23 -12.63 -9.48 -3.55
CA ARG A 23 -11.18 -9.75 -3.52
C ARG A 23 -10.41 -8.62 -2.87
N VAL A 24 -10.68 -7.37 -3.25
CA VAL A 24 -10.07 -6.17 -2.63
C VAL A 24 -10.35 -6.12 -1.13
N LEU A 25 -11.59 -6.39 -0.69
CA LEU A 25 -11.93 -6.44 0.73
C LEU A 25 -11.21 -7.58 1.47
N HIS A 26 -11.02 -8.71 0.81
CA HIS A 26 -10.25 -9.82 1.37
C HIS A 26 -8.77 -9.44 1.53
N LEU A 27 -8.16 -8.84 0.51
CA LEU A 27 -6.79 -8.33 0.55
C LEU A 27 -6.62 -7.27 1.66
N TYR A 28 -7.53 -6.29 1.75
CA TYR A 28 -7.53 -5.29 2.80
C TYR A 28 -7.54 -5.92 4.20
N ARG A 29 -8.40 -6.92 4.44
CA ARG A 29 -8.43 -7.64 5.72
C ARG A 29 -7.11 -8.38 6.00
N ARG A 30 -6.46 -8.95 4.98
CA ARG A 30 -5.14 -9.58 5.13
C ARG A 30 -4.09 -8.56 5.59
N TYR A 31 -4.06 -7.38 4.99
CA TYR A 31 -3.17 -6.29 5.42
C TYR A 31 -3.43 -5.88 6.87
N ILE A 32 -4.69 -5.60 7.24
CA ILE A 32 -5.04 -5.12 8.59
C ILE A 32 -4.70 -6.16 9.66
N ARG A 33 -4.88 -7.46 9.38
CA ARG A 33 -4.54 -8.55 10.30
C ARG A 33 -3.03 -8.68 10.52
N ASN A 34 -2.23 -8.50 9.47
CA ASN A 34 -0.78 -8.63 9.53
C ASN A 34 -0.06 -7.32 9.88
N ALA A 35 -0.79 -6.24 10.20
CA ALA A 35 -0.18 -4.94 10.51
C ALA A 35 0.81 -4.98 11.68
N LYS A 36 0.53 -5.78 12.73
CA LYS A 36 1.46 -6.00 13.84
C LYS A 36 2.72 -6.72 13.38
N THR A 37 2.56 -7.78 12.58
CA THR A 37 3.67 -8.53 11.98
C THR A 37 4.56 -7.64 11.12
N PHE A 38 3.99 -6.71 10.34
CA PHE A 38 4.78 -5.73 9.58
C PHE A 38 5.57 -4.79 10.50
N SER A 39 4.97 -4.33 11.60
CA SER A 39 5.68 -3.52 12.59
C SER A 39 6.89 -4.24 13.16
N ASP A 40 6.72 -5.53 13.48
CA ASP A 40 7.74 -6.36 14.12
C ASP A 40 8.84 -6.75 13.14
N LEU A 41 8.48 -7.16 11.91
CA LEU A 41 9.44 -7.56 10.87
C LEU A 41 10.38 -6.42 10.47
N TYR A 42 9.87 -5.20 10.38
CA TYR A 42 10.60 -4.04 9.89
C TYR A 42 11.07 -3.09 10.99
N GLU A 43 10.90 -3.46 12.25
CA GLU A 43 11.30 -2.66 13.42
C GLU A 43 10.88 -1.18 13.29
N LEU A 44 9.61 -0.96 12.92
CA LEU A 44 9.09 0.37 12.65
C LEU A 44 8.92 1.16 13.96
N ASP A 45 9.51 2.34 14.04
CA ASP A 45 9.39 3.26 15.18
C ASP A 45 8.07 4.05 15.15
N MET A 46 6.94 3.34 15.07
CA MET A 46 5.62 3.94 15.10
C MET A 46 4.55 2.97 15.59
N PRO A 47 3.45 3.47 16.15
CA PRO A 47 2.39 2.59 16.62
C PRO A 47 1.70 1.88 15.44
N VAL A 48 1.24 0.65 15.68
CA VAL A 48 0.51 -0.18 14.70
C VAL A 48 -0.74 0.52 14.14
N SER A 49 -1.32 1.45 14.91
CA SER A 49 -2.41 2.32 14.44
C SER A 49 -2.00 3.12 13.20
N ASN A 50 -0.79 3.66 13.16
CA ASN A 50 -0.30 4.48 12.04
C ASN A 50 -0.14 3.62 10.78
N ILE A 51 0.37 2.40 10.93
CA ILE A 51 0.49 1.42 9.84
C ILE A 51 -0.90 1.10 9.27
N LYS A 52 -1.88 0.81 10.14
CA LYS A 52 -3.28 0.55 9.71
C LYS A 52 -3.90 1.75 9.01
N THR A 53 -3.66 2.96 9.51
CA THR A 53 -4.12 4.20 8.89
C THR A 53 -3.51 4.38 7.50
N LYS A 54 -2.20 4.10 7.35
CA LYS A 54 -1.53 4.22 6.05
C LYS A 54 -2.01 3.18 5.05
N ILE A 55 -2.21 1.92 5.48
CA ILE A 55 -2.88 0.90 4.67
C ILE A 55 -4.24 1.43 4.20
N ARG A 56 -5.07 1.97 5.10
CA ARG A 56 -6.37 2.52 4.71
C ARG A 56 -6.24 3.67 3.70
N GLN A 57 -5.30 4.59 3.91
CA GLN A 57 -5.06 5.70 2.99
C GLN A 57 -4.72 5.23 1.57
N GLU A 58 -3.87 4.20 1.43
CA GLU A 58 -3.51 3.65 0.12
C GLU A 58 -4.69 2.97 -0.59
N PHE A 59 -5.55 2.26 0.14
CA PHE A 59 -6.77 1.69 -0.44
C PHE A 59 -7.79 2.78 -0.82
N GLU A 60 -7.94 3.83 -0.01
CA GLU A 60 -8.83 4.96 -0.30
C GLU A 60 -8.34 5.80 -1.48
N ARG A 61 -7.01 5.92 -1.68
CA ARG A 61 -6.42 6.60 -2.86
C ARG A 61 -6.96 6.07 -4.19
N GLN A 62 -7.34 4.80 -4.23
CA GLN A 62 -7.82 4.12 -5.44
C GLN A 62 -9.33 3.86 -5.43
N ARG A 63 -10.08 4.41 -4.45
CA ARG A 63 -11.50 4.11 -4.25
C ARG A 63 -12.40 4.44 -5.44
N PHE A 64 -12.09 5.53 -6.15
CA PHE A 64 -12.94 6.07 -7.21
C PHE A 64 -12.57 5.53 -8.61
N VAL A 65 -11.73 4.51 -8.71
CA VAL A 65 -11.41 3.85 -9.98
C VAL A 65 -12.64 3.10 -10.49
N THR A 66 -13.18 3.54 -11.62
CA THR A 66 -14.36 2.95 -12.26
C THR A 66 -14.01 1.87 -13.28
N ASN A 67 -12.83 1.96 -13.91
CA ASN A 67 -12.39 1.00 -14.92
C ASN A 67 -11.98 -0.34 -14.27
N LEU A 68 -12.65 -1.42 -14.67
CA LEU A 68 -12.44 -2.77 -14.15
C LEU A 68 -11.03 -3.31 -14.45
N ASP A 69 -10.48 -3.04 -15.63
CA ASP A 69 -9.15 -3.53 -16.00
C ASP A 69 -8.06 -2.86 -15.17
N VAL A 70 -8.20 -1.56 -14.92
CA VAL A 70 -7.32 -0.83 -13.99
C VAL A 70 -7.45 -1.41 -12.58
N GLY A 71 -8.67 -1.68 -12.13
CA GLY A 71 -8.93 -2.31 -10.83
C GLY A 71 -8.27 -3.69 -10.68
N ASN A 72 -8.30 -4.53 -11.72
CA ASN A 72 -7.63 -5.83 -11.72
C ASN A 72 -6.09 -5.69 -11.61
N VAL A 73 -5.50 -4.73 -12.34
CA VAL A 73 -4.06 -4.46 -12.26
C VAL A 73 -3.68 -3.95 -10.87
N LEU A 74 -4.46 -3.03 -10.31
CA LEU A 74 -4.23 -2.49 -8.97
C LEU A 74 -4.35 -3.58 -7.90
N TYR A 75 -5.35 -4.46 -7.99
CA TYR A 75 -5.48 -5.60 -7.10
C TYR A 75 -4.24 -6.50 -7.15
N MET A 76 -3.79 -6.88 -8.35
CA MET A 76 -2.63 -7.75 -8.49
C MET A 76 -1.36 -7.09 -7.94
N LYS A 77 -1.17 -5.79 -8.20
CA LYS A 77 -0.06 -5.01 -7.60
C LYS A 77 -0.13 -5.00 -6.08
N GLY A 78 -1.31 -4.81 -5.50
CA GLY A 78 -1.51 -4.91 -4.05
C GLY A 78 -1.21 -6.31 -3.50
N GLN A 79 -1.55 -7.37 -4.23
CA GLN A 79 -1.23 -8.75 -3.82
C GLN A 79 0.27 -9.04 -3.90
N MET A 80 0.97 -8.53 -4.93
CA MET A 80 2.43 -8.63 -5.04
C MET A 80 3.12 -7.87 -3.91
N GLU A 81 2.71 -6.63 -3.64
CA GLU A 81 3.22 -5.83 -2.50
C GLU A 81 3.00 -6.55 -1.16
N PHE A 82 1.84 -7.15 -0.95
CA PHE A 82 1.57 -7.92 0.28
C PHE A 82 2.56 -9.06 0.43
N GLN A 83 2.82 -9.79 -0.66
CA GLN A 83 3.73 -10.92 -0.68
C GLN A 83 5.19 -10.50 -0.41
N GLU A 84 5.64 -9.42 -1.04
CA GLU A 84 6.97 -8.85 -0.83
C GLU A 84 7.18 -8.40 0.62
N ILE A 85 6.16 -7.81 1.24
CA ILE A 85 6.23 -7.31 2.62
C ILE A 85 6.19 -8.46 3.63
N ILE A 86 5.23 -9.39 3.51
CA ILE A 86 5.03 -10.45 4.52
C ILE A 86 6.14 -11.51 4.49
N ASN A 87 6.71 -11.77 3.31
CA ASN A 87 7.83 -12.72 3.16
C ASN A 87 9.19 -12.07 3.45
N PHE A 88 9.20 -10.80 3.89
CA PHE A 88 10.41 -10.06 4.20
C PHE A 88 11.39 -9.98 3.01
N TRP A 89 10.86 -9.75 1.81
CA TRP A 89 11.66 -9.48 0.61
C TRP A 89 12.03 -8.01 0.49
N LYS A 90 11.19 -7.12 1.04
CA LYS A 90 11.53 -5.71 1.20
C LYS A 90 12.47 -5.51 2.38
N GLN A 91 13.15 -4.37 2.37
CA GLN A 91 13.89 -3.84 3.53
C GLN A 91 13.12 -2.67 4.14
N GLN A 92 13.45 -2.30 5.38
CA GLN A 92 12.83 -1.22 6.14
C GLN A 92 12.75 0.09 5.33
N CYS A 93 13.81 0.47 4.59
CA CYS A 93 13.83 1.68 3.75
C CYS A 93 12.70 1.71 2.70
N HIS A 94 12.34 0.56 2.11
CA HIS A 94 11.26 0.47 1.13
C HIS A 94 9.89 0.62 1.77
N VAL A 95 9.71 0.11 2.99
CA VAL A 95 8.46 0.25 3.75
C VAL A 95 8.31 1.68 4.26
N MET A 96 9.41 2.28 4.74
CA MET A 96 9.43 3.66 5.24
C MET A 96 9.08 4.69 4.18
N ARG A 97 9.32 4.42 2.88
CA ARG A 97 8.86 5.26 1.77
C ARG A 97 7.36 5.52 1.76
N TYR A 98 6.55 4.58 2.25
CA TYR A 98 5.12 4.81 2.38
C TYR A 98 4.80 5.91 3.40
N PHE A 99 5.71 6.20 4.33
CA PHE A 99 5.51 7.17 5.41
C PHE A 99 6.24 8.50 5.19
N ASP A 100 6.87 8.73 4.03
CA ASP A 100 7.65 9.94 3.75
C ASP A 100 6.84 11.24 3.93
N GLU A 101 5.55 11.23 3.56
CA GLU A 101 4.65 12.39 3.77
C GLU A 101 4.40 12.71 5.25
N GLN A 102 4.49 11.71 6.14
CA GLN A 102 4.33 11.91 7.57
C GLN A 102 5.62 12.43 8.21
N ASN A 103 6.79 12.03 7.67
CA ASN A 103 8.09 12.44 8.17
C ASN A 103 8.47 13.87 7.76
N SER A 104 7.81 14.45 6.75
CA SER A 104 7.97 15.85 6.37
C SER A 104 7.28 16.81 7.34
N TYR A 105 7.60 16.74 8.63
CA TYR A 105 7.10 17.67 9.66
C TYR A 105 7.47 19.14 9.37
N ASN A 106 8.46 19.39 8.49
CA ASN A 106 9.00 20.72 8.21
C ASN A 106 8.70 21.26 6.79
N VAL A 107 7.89 20.56 5.98
CA VAL A 107 7.60 20.97 4.59
C VAL A 107 6.10 20.98 4.31
N VAL A 108 5.30 21.53 5.23
CA VAL A 108 3.94 21.97 4.89
C VAL A 108 4.03 23.34 4.25
N ASP A 109 4.58 23.37 3.04
CA ASP A 109 4.65 24.55 2.16
C ASP A 109 3.88 24.33 0.86
N LYS A 110 2.87 23.45 0.91
CA LYS A 110 2.23 22.98 -0.32
C LYS A 110 1.48 24.10 -1.07
N ASN A 111 1.24 25.25 -0.45
CA ASN A 111 0.47 26.35 -1.04
C ASN A 111 1.11 27.75 -0.86
N ASP A 112 2.37 27.86 -0.44
CA ASP A 112 3.00 29.19 -0.37
C ASP A 112 3.58 29.57 -1.73
N PHE A 113 2.80 30.36 -2.47
CA PHE A 113 3.22 30.93 -3.75
C PHE A 113 4.60 31.60 -3.64
N VAL A 114 4.87 32.33 -2.55
CA VAL A 114 6.14 33.06 -2.37
C VAL A 114 7.31 32.09 -2.30
N LYS A 115 7.19 30.99 -1.58
CA LYS A 115 8.27 30.00 -1.47
C LYS A 115 8.47 29.19 -2.75
N ASN A 116 7.40 28.87 -3.48
CA ASN A 116 7.52 28.24 -4.79
C ASN A 116 8.23 29.17 -5.79
N PHE A 117 7.82 30.44 -5.80
CA PHE A 117 8.47 31.50 -6.58
C PHE A 117 9.96 31.66 -6.24
N LEU A 118 10.32 31.72 -4.94
CA LEU A 118 11.71 31.83 -4.49
C LEU A 118 12.57 30.59 -4.81
N ARG A 119 11.94 29.40 -4.89
CA ARG A 119 12.61 28.15 -5.28
C ARG A 119 12.73 27.98 -6.80
N GLY A 120 12.06 28.82 -7.60
CA GLY A 120 12.01 28.70 -9.05
C GLY A 120 11.16 27.52 -9.55
N ASN A 121 10.20 27.06 -8.76
CA ASN A 121 9.20 26.05 -9.13
C ASN A 121 7.90 26.68 -9.61
#